data_AF-A0A1G0T6Z0-F1
#
_entry.id   AF-A0A1G0T6Z0-F1
#
_cell.length_a   1.000
_cell.length_b   1.000
_cell.length_c   1.000
_cell.angle_alpha   90.00
_cell.angle_beta   90.00
_cell.angle_gamma   90.00
#
_symmetry.space_group_name_H-M   'P 1'
#
loop_
_entity.id
_entity.type
_entity.pdbx_description
1 polymer ?
#
loop_
_entity_poly.entity_id
_entity_poly.type
_entity_poly.pdbx_seq_one_letter_code
_entity_poly.pdbx_strand_id
1 'polypeptide(L)'
;MKFILTFAMVLFFFYAGNAQTKIDDDISPALVNAKKGIYWALSNIPGKKIKIENDLIANDKLYSSVKLQKEVGGVKIESTGFSESISVTITVYRSYDNLKKDGYIKKIEEPEIE
;
A
#
# COMPACT_ATOMS: atom_id res chain seq x y z
N MET A 1 -37.95 16.81 31.64
CA MET A 1 -37.65 15.52 30.96
C MET A 1 -37.41 15.65 29.47
N LYS A 2 -38.29 16.28 28.67
CA LYS A 2 -38.12 16.38 27.20
C LYS A 2 -36.78 17.00 26.78
N PHE A 3 -36.37 18.13 27.38
CA PHE A 3 -35.08 18.78 27.08
C PHE A 3 -33.85 17.93 27.39
N ILE A 4 -33.87 17.17 28.50
CA ILE A 4 -32.77 16.27 28.87
C ILE A 4 -32.66 15.12 27.87
N LEU A 5 -33.80 14.60 27.41
CA LEU A 5 -33.85 13.52 26.43
C LEU A 5 -33.33 13.99 25.06
N THR A 6 -33.71 15.20 24.64
CA THR A 6 -33.23 15.81 23.39
C THR A 6 -31.72 16.11 23.47
N PHE A 7 -31.24 16.61 24.61
CA PHE A 7 -29.81 16.88 24.82
C PHE A 7 -28.97 15.59 24.84
N ALA A 8 -29.45 14.54 25.50
CA ALA A 8 -28.81 13.23 25.50
C ALA A 8 -28.74 12.62 24.08
N MET A 9 -29.79 12.82 23.28
CA MET A 9 -29.82 12.34 21.90
C MET A 9 -28.79 13.06 21.01
N VAL A 10 -28.61 14.38 21.16
CA VAL A 10 -27.59 15.15 20.43
C VAL A 10 -26.18 14.68 20.79
N LEU A 11 -25.89 14.49 22.09
CA LEU A 11 -24.58 13.98 22.52
C LEU A 11 -24.29 12.59 21.95
N PHE A 12 -25.29 11.71 21.89
CA PHE A 12 -25.13 10.37 21.31
C PHE A 12 -24.72 10.40 19.83
N PHE A 13 -25.29 11.32 19.05
CA PHE A 13 -24.91 11.51 17.64
C PHE A 13 -23.49 12.03 17.47
N PHE A 14 -22.99 12.90 18.37
CA PHE A 14 -21.59 13.34 18.34
C PHE A 14 -20.63 12.20 18.65
N TYR A 15 -20.89 11.36 19.66
CA TYR A 15 -19.98 10.26 20.01
C TYR A 15 -19.92 9.16 18.94
N ALA A 16 -21.03 8.83 18.28
CA ALA A 16 -21.07 7.78 17.27
C ALA A 16 -20.23 8.08 16.02
N GLY A 17 -20.09 9.35 15.63
CA GLY A 17 -19.27 9.75 14.47
C GLY A 17 -17.75 9.72 14.70
N ASN A 18 -17.30 9.81 15.95
CA ASN A 18 -15.87 9.95 16.28
C ASN A 18 -15.08 8.63 16.25
N ALA A 19 -15.74 7.48 16.40
CA ALA A 19 -15.06 6.19 16.40
C ALA A 19 -14.60 5.77 15.00
N GLN A 20 -15.39 6.09 13.97
CA GLN A 20 -15.08 5.76 12.59
C GLN A 20 -13.94 6.62 12.04
N THR A 21 -13.96 7.93 12.30
CA THR A 21 -12.91 8.86 11.86
C THR A 21 -11.55 8.49 12.43
N LYS A 22 -11.50 8.03 13.68
CA LYS A 22 -10.25 7.61 14.33
C LYS A 22 -9.59 6.42 13.63
N ILE A 23 -10.37 5.43 13.20
CA ILE A 23 -9.82 4.26 12.48
C ILE A 23 -9.25 4.68 11.12
N ASP A 24 -9.94 5.57 10.40
CA ASP A 24 -9.47 6.06 9.10
C ASP A 24 -8.16 6.87 9.23
N ASP A 25 -8.05 7.70 10.28
CA ASP A 25 -6.84 8.43 10.62
C ASP A 25 -5.69 7.48 10.97
N ASP A 26 -5.96 6.40 11.72
CA ASP A 26 -4.95 5.41 12.11
C ASP A 26 -4.49 4.53 10.91
N ILE A 27 -5.36 4.28 9.91
CA ILE A 27 -5.03 3.54 8.67
C ILE A 27 -4.13 4.36 7.74
N SER A 28 -4.31 5.68 7.70
CA SER A 28 -3.67 6.58 6.75
C SER A 28 -2.13 6.47 6.72
N PRO A 29 -1.41 6.42 7.86
CA PRO A 29 0.04 6.21 7.88
C PRO A 29 0.49 4.87 7.27
N ALA A 30 -0.20 3.76 7.59
CA ALA A 30 0.11 2.45 7.03
C ALA A 30 -0.10 2.43 5.51
N LEU A 31 -1.16 3.09 5.03
CA LEU A 31 -1.43 3.28 3.60
C LEU A 31 -0.33 4.08 2.90
N VAL A 32 0.15 5.16 3.51
CA VAL A 32 1.28 5.95 3.00
C VAL A 32 2.54 5.08 2.88
N ASN A 33 2.81 4.23 3.87
CA ASN A 33 3.96 3.36 3.84
C ASN A 33 3.84 2.26 2.77
N ALA A 34 2.64 1.69 2.59
CA ALA A 34 2.37 0.74 1.52
C ALA A 34 2.61 1.37 0.14
N LYS A 35 2.18 2.63 -0.08
CA LYS A 35 2.46 3.38 -1.32
C LYS A 35 3.94 3.58 -1.58
N LYS A 36 4.73 3.90 -0.54
CA LYS A 36 6.20 3.99 -0.66
C LYS A 36 6.80 2.67 -1.14
N GLY A 37 6.32 1.54 -0.61
CA GLY A 37 6.74 0.21 -1.06
C GLY A 37 6.41 -0.06 -2.53
N ILE A 38 5.23 0.35 -3.02
CA ILE A 38 4.88 0.27 -4.45
C ILE A 38 5.85 1.09 -5.31
N TYR A 39 6.13 2.33 -4.95
CA TYR A 39 7.04 3.19 -5.73
C TYR A 39 8.47 2.66 -5.74
N TRP A 40 8.92 2.13 -4.61
CA TRP A 40 10.21 1.46 -4.53
C TRP A 40 10.25 0.25 -5.47
N ALA A 41 9.23 -0.62 -5.44
CA ALA A 41 9.15 -1.79 -6.30
C ALA A 41 9.20 -1.44 -7.79
N LEU A 42 8.42 -0.43 -8.20
CA LEU A 42 8.39 0.05 -9.58
C LEU A 42 9.75 0.61 -10.04
N SER A 43 10.52 1.20 -9.12
CA SER A 43 11.85 1.73 -9.42
C SER A 43 12.96 0.66 -9.41
N ASN A 44 12.66 -0.53 -8.90
CA ASN A 44 13.62 -1.62 -8.70
C ASN A 44 13.18 -2.91 -9.43
N ILE A 45 12.43 -2.80 -10.52
CA ILE A 45 12.01 -3.94 -11.32
C ILE A 45 13.27 -4.64 -11.86
N PRO A 46 13.50 -5.92 -11.53
CA PRO A 46 14.70 -6.62 -11.96
C PRO A 46 14.66 -6.92 -13.45
N GLY A 47 15.81 -6.82 -14.12
CA GLY A 47 15.96 -7.31 -15.50
C GLY A 47 15.81 -8.83 -15.58
N LYS A 48 16.53 -9.59 -14.75
CA LYS A 48 16.61 -11.07 -14.87
C LYS A 48 15.81 -11.85 -13.82
N LYS A 49 15.68 -11.34 -12.60
CA LYS A 49 14.99 -12.07 -11.51
C LYS A 49 13.48 -12.10 -11.75
N ILE A 50 12.85 -13.24 -11.49
CA ILE A 50 11.40 -13.41 -11.56
C ILE A 50 10.72 -12.77 -10.34
N LYS A 51 11.37 -12.78 -9.18
CA LYS A 51 10.79 -12.33 -7.92
C LYS A 51 11.79 -11.53 -7.08
N ILE A 52 11.29 -10.51 -6.37
CA ILE A 52 12.00 -9.75 -5.33
C ILE A 52 11.11 -9.66 -4.11
N GLU A 53 11.69 -9.89 -2.94
CA GLU A 53 11.09 -9.53 -1.65
C GLU A 53 12.07 -8.60 -0.93
N ASN A 54 11.56 -7.53 -0.34
CA ASN A 54 12.39 -6.59 0.40
C ASN A 54 11.60 -5.86 1.48
N ASP A 55 12.22 -5.69 2.64
CA ASP A 55 11.68 -4.92 3.74
C ASP A 55 12.28 -3.51 3.76
N LEU A 56 11.41 -2.51 3.78
CA LEU A 56 11.77 -1.11 3.95
C LEU A 56 11.75 -0.78 5.43
N ILE A 57 12.94 -0.76 6.03
CA ILE A 57 13.17 -0.48 7.46
C ILE A 57 13.88 0.86 7.60
N ALA A 58 13.41 1.71 8.51
CA ALA A 58 14.06 2.95 8.89
C ALA A 58 13.72 3.28 10.35
N ASN A 59 14.59 4.01 11.05
CA ASN A 59 14.36 4.43 12.45
C ASN A 59 13.88 3.28 13.35
N ASP A 60 14.52 2.12 13.23
CA ASP A 60 14.19 0.88 13.96
C ASP A 60 12.73 0.40 13.82
N LYS A 61 12.05 0.82 12.74
CA LYS A 61 10.68 0.43 12.40
C LYS A 61 10.60 -0.18 11.01
N LEU A 62 9.80 -1.24 10.87
CA LEU A 62 9.39 -1.76 9.58
C LEU A 62 8.31 -0.83 9.01
N TYR A 63 8.63 -0.14 7.92
CA TYR A 63 7.67 0.72 7.22
C TYR A 63 6.84 -0.08 6.24
N SER A 64 7.48 -0.93 5.44
CA SER A 64 6.78 -1.72 4.43
C SER A 64 7.52 -3.01 4.10
N SER A 65 6.77 -4.08 3.82
CA SER A 65 7.28 -5.30 3.21
C SER A 65 6.75 -5.39 1.78
N VAL A 66 7.67 -5.54 0.83
CA VAL A 66 7.39 -5.47 -0.61
C VAL A 66 7.71 -6.79 -1.26
N LYS A 67 6.79 -7.27 -2.09
CA LYS A 67 6.96 -8.44 -2.94
C LYS A 67 6.61 -8.08 -4.38
N LEU A 68 7.60 -8.17 -5.27
CA LEU A 68 7.42 -8.02 -6.70
C LEU A 68 7.60 -9.39 -7.36
N GLN A 69 6.69 -9.73 -8.26
CA GLN A 69 6.72 -10.95 -9.05
C GLN A 69 6.45 -10.61 -10.51
N LYS A 70 7.29 -11.13 -11.41
CA LYS A 70 7.05 -11.11 -12.85
C LYS A 70 6.01 -12.15 -13.18
N GLU A 71 5.08 -11.75 -14.03
CA GLU A 71 4.02 -12.58 -14.57
C GLU A 71 4.10 -12.52 -16.10
N VAL A 72 3.37 -13.41 -16.77
CA VAL A 72 3.21 -13.32 -18.22
C VAL A 72 2.57 -11.96 -18.56
N GLY A 73 3.28 -11.14 -19.35
CA GLY A 73 2.80 -9.83 -19.81
C GLY A 73 2.95 -8.66 -18.81
N GLY A 74 3.49 -8.87 -17.61
CA GLY A 74 3.67 -7.78 -16.66
C GLY A 74 4.29 -8.16 -15.32
N VAL A 75 3.98 -7.36 -14.31
CA VAL A 75 4.40 -7.59 -12.92
C VAL A 75 3.22 -7.45 -11.97
N LYS A 76 3.24 -8.28 -10.92
CA LYS A 76 2.42 -8.16 -9.73
C LYS A 76 3.28 -7.60 -8.61
N ILE A 77 2.81 -6.54 -7.95
CA ILE A 77 3.49 -5.93 -6.81
C ILE A 77 2.53 -5.97 -5.63
N GLU A 78 2.96 -6.57 -4.53
CA GLU A 78 2.27 -6.57 -3.24
C GLU A 78 3.13 -5.75 -2.28
N SER A 79 2.54 -4.74 -1.64
CA SER A 79 3.23 -3.90 -0.66
C SER A 79 2.37 -3.79 0.58
N THR A 80 2.83 -4.39 1.67
CA THR A 80 2.23 -4.24 2.99
C THR A 80 2.92 -3.11 3.72
N GLY A 81 2.19 -2.04 4.05
CA GLY A 81 2.69 -0.94 4.88
C GLY A 81 2.23 -1.10 6.32
N PHE A 82 3.09 -0.72 7.26
CA PHE A 82 2.86 -0.87 8.70
C PHE A 82 2.87 0.48 9.40
N SER A 83 2.02 0.63 10.41
CA SER A 83 2.04 1.73 11.36
C SER A 83 1.38 1.30 12.67
N GLU A 84 2.13 1.39 13.77
CA GLU A 84 1.67 0.95 15.10
C GLU A 84 1.10 -0.49 15.04
N SER A 85 -0.19 -0.68 15.34
CA SER A 85 -0.87 -1.98 15.29
C SER A 85 -1.64 -2.24 13.98
N ILE A 86 -1.40 -1.45 12.93
CA ILE A 86 -2.14 -1.51 11.67
C ILE A 86 -1.21 -1.89 10.52
N SER A 87 -1.70 -2.76 9.66
CA SER A 87 -1.07 -3.10 8.39
C SER A 87 -2.06 -2.95 7.24
N VAL A 88 -1.59 -2.40 6.12
CA VAL A 88 -2.38 -2.24 4.88
C VAL A 88 -1.61 -2.86 3.73
N THR A 89 -2.23 -3.78 2.99
CA THR A 89 -1.63 -4.36 1.79
C THR A 89 -2.25 -3.74 0.54
N ILE A 90 -1.41 -3.18 -0.32
CA ILE A 90 -1.78 -2.75 -1.66
C ILE A 90 -1.23 -3.75 -2.67
N THR A 91 -2.09 -4.24 -3.55
CA THR A 91 -1.68 -5.07 -4.69
C THR A 91 -1.88 -4.28 -5.98
N VAL A 92 -0.83 -4.19 -6.80
CA VAL A 92 -0.83 -3.49 -8.09
C VAL A 92 -0.38 -4.46 -9.19
N TYR A 93 -1.13 -4.47 -10.29
CA TYR A 93 -0.78 -5.20 -11.50
C TYR A 93 -0.42 -4.19 -12.59
N ARG A 94 0.70 -4.41 -13.28
CA ARG A 94 1.14 -3.54 -14.38
C ARG A 94 1.65 -4.34 -15.56
N SER A 95 1.14 -4.04 -16.75
CA SER A 95 1.66 -4.61 -17.99
C SER A 95 3.03 -4.05 -18.33
N TYR A 96 3.86 -4.83 -19.04
CA TYR A 96 5.16 -4.36 -19.49
C TYR A 96 5.07 -3.14 -20.41
N ASP A 97 4.02 -3.03 -21.22
CA ASP A 97 3.81 -1.86 -22.10
C ASP A 97 3.59 -0.57 -21.31
N ASN A 98 2.77 -0.63 -20.25
CA ASN A 98 2.56 0.52 -19.38
C ASN A 98 3.85 0.84 -18.59
N LEU A 99 4.57 -0.16 -18.10
CA LEU A 99 5.85 0.05 -17.40
C LEU A 99 6.91 0.70 -18.30
N LYS A 100 6.94 0.33 -19.59
CA LYS A 100 7.79 0.97 -20.61
C LYS A 100 7.35 2.42 -20.86
N LYS A 101 6.04 2.65 -21.06
CA LYS A 101 5.44 3.99 -21.28
C LYS A 101 5.73 4.94 -20.12
N ASP A 102 5.63 4.44 -18.90
CA ASP A 102 5.81 5.22 -17.67
C ASP A 102 7.28 5.36 -17.24
N GLY A 103 8.22 4.78 -18.01
CA GLY A 103 9.66 4.94 -17.80
C GLY A 103 10.28 4.07 -16.71
N TYR A 104 9.55 3.10 -16.17
CA TYR A 104 10.05 2.19 -15.13
C TYR A 104 10.96 1.09 -15.67
N ILE A 105 10.81 0.73 -16.95
CA ILE A 105 11.66 -0.28 -17.61
C ILE A 105 12.25 0.36 -18.87
N LYS A 106 13.58 0.46 -18.92
CA LYS A 106 14.30 0.77 -20.17
C LYS A 106 14.27 -0.47 -21.06
N LYS A 107 14.14 -0.27 -22.37
CA LYS A 107 13.93 -1.29 -23.41
C LYS A 107 15.12 -2.24 -23.53
N ILE A 108 15.36 -3.13 -22.55
CA ILE A 108 16.40 -4.17 -22.60
C ILE A 108 15.91 -5.41 -21.86
N GLU A 109 15.92 -6.52 -22.61
CA GLU A 109 15.66 -7.92 -22.25
C GLU A 109 14.23 -8.24 -21.79
N GLU A 110 13.35 -8.48 -22.77
CA GLU A 110 12.21 -9.37 -22.57
C GLU A 110 12.75 -10.69 -22.00
N PRO A 111 12.38 -11.08 -20.77
CA PRO A 111 12.81 -12.36 -20.25
C PRO A 111 12.07 -13.42 -21.06
N GLU A 112 12.83 -14.27 -21.76
CA GLU A 112 12.32 -15.55 -22.25
C GLU A 112 11.80 -16.30 -21.02
N ILE A 113 10.48 -16.53 -21.01
CA ILE A 113 9.83 -17.41 -20.04
C ILE A 113 9.96 -18.80 -20.67
N GLU A 114 10.96 -19.58 -20.25
CA GLU A 114 10.99 -21.03 -20.48
C GLU A 114 9.92 -21.72 -19.61
#